data_AF-A0A9D4QNM4-F1
#
_entry.id   AF-A0A9D4QNM4-F1
#
_cell.length_a   1.000
_cell.length_b   1.000
_cell.length_c   1.000
_cell.angle_alpha   90.00
_cell.angle_beta   90.00
_cell.angle_gamma   90.00
#
_symmetry.space_group_name_H-M   'P 1'
#
loop_
_entity.id
_entity.type
_entity.pdbx_description
1 polymer ?
#
loop_
_entity_poly.entity_id
_entity_poly.type
_entity_poly.pdbx_seq_one_letter_code
_entity_poly.pdbx_strand_id
1 'polypeptide(L)'
;MLLLLLLLLLLLLLLLLLLLILLLLLLPLLLLLLLLLLLLLLLLVLLLLVLLLVLLPPPPPRLLLLLLLLLPLLLLLLPLLLLLLLLLPLLLLLLLLLLLLLLLLLLLLLLLLLLLLLLLLLLLLLLLLQLLLLLLLLLLLLHHHHHHHHHSQ
;
A
#
# COMPACT_ATOMS: atom_id res chain seq x y z
N MET A 1 -14.87 -25.14 -4.49
CA MET A 1 -15.04 -23.89 -5.29
C MET A 1 -14.87 -22.64 -4.44
N LEU A 2 -15.61 -22.47 -3.32
CA LEU A 2 -15.53 -21.27 -2.47
C LEU A 2 -14.13 -21.00 -1.89
N LEU A 3 -13.44 -22.03 -1.40
CA LEU A 3 -12.06 -21.90 -0.89
C LEU A 3 -11.08 -21.37 -1.96
N LEU A 4 -11.20 -21.87 -3.20
CA LEU A 4 -10.35 -21.45 -4.31
C LEU A 4 -10.59 -19.98 -4.68
N LEU A 5 -11.86 -19.57 -4.73
CA LEU A 5 -12.23 -18.17 -4.99
C LEU A 5 -11.66 -17.24 -3.90
N LEU A 6 -11.76 -17.64 -2.64
CA LEU A 6 -11.24 -16.89 -1.50
C LEU A 6 -9.72 -16.75 -1.55
N LEU A 7 -9.01 -17.84 -1.89
CA LEU A 7 -7.56 -17.82 -2.07
C LEU A 7 -7.15 -16.89 -3.22
N LEU A 8 -7.85 -16.96 -4.35
CA LEU A 8 -7.59 -16.09 -5.51
C LEU A 8 -7.81 -14.61 -5.15
N LEU A 9 -8.88 -14.30 -4.44
CA LEU A 9 -9.18 -12.94 -3.97
C LEU A 9 -8.07 -12.43 -3.04
N LEU A 10 -7.61 -13.26 -2.10
CA LEU A 10 -6.53 -12.91 -1.18
C LEU A 10 -5.22 -12.64 -1.93
N LEU A 11 -4.88 -13.48 -2.90
CA LEU A 11 -3.68 -13.31 -3.74
C LEU A 11 -3.75 -12.00 -4.54
N LEU A 12 -4.90 -11.70 -5.15
CA LEU A 12 -5.12 -10.46 -5.89
C LEU A 12 -4.97 -9.24 -4.97
N LEU A 13 -5.57 -9.28 -3.78
CA LEU A 13 -5.47 -8.22 -2.78
C LEU A 13 -4.00 -7.98 -2.38
N LEU A 14 -3.26 -9.06 -2.12
CA LEU A 14 -1.84 -8.99 -1.78
C LEU A 14 -1.01 -8.39 -2.91
N LEU A 15 -1.26 -8.77 -4.16
CA LEU A 15 -0.57 -8.22 -5.33
C LEU A 15 -0.86 -6.73 -5.49
N LEU A 16 -2.14 -6.34 -5.40
CA LEU A 16 -2.55 -4.93 -5.45
C LEU A 16 -1.89 -4.12 -4.35
N LEU A 17 -1.86 -4.66 -3.13
CA LEU A 17 -1.19 -4.04 -2.00
C LEU A 17 0.30 -3.86 -2.28
N LEU A 18 1.00 -4.89 -2.73
CA LEU A 18 2.42 -4.83 -3.05
C LEU A 18 2.71 -3.73 -4.09
N LEU A 19 1.88 -3.65 -5.15
CA LEU A 19 1.99 -2.61 -6.16
C LEU A 19 1.78 -1.21 -5.57
N LEU A 20 0.77 -1.06 -4.71
CA LEU A 20 0.49 0.20 -4.02
C LEU A 20 1.68 0.61 -3.12
N ILE A 21 2.24 -0.32 -2.36
CA ILE A 21 3.42 -0.08 -1.52
C ILE A 21 4.59 0.39 -2.39
N LEU A 22 4.86 -0.32 -3.49
CA LEU A 22 5.93 0.05 -4.42
C LEU A 22 5.73 1.46 -4.96
N LEU A 23 4.51 1.79 -5.39
CA LEU A 23 4.17 3.12 -5.91
C LEU A 23 4.34 4.21 -4.84
N LEU A 24 3.86 3.96 -3.62
CA LEU A 24 3.97 4.90 -2.48
C LEU A 24 5.43 5.16 -2.10
N LEU A 25 6.32 4.18 -2.28
CA LEU A 25 7.76 4.34 -2.03
C LEU A 25 8.48 5.03 -3.19
N LEU A 26 8.11 4.73 -4.44
CA LEU A 26 8.77 5.27 -5.62
C LEU A 26 8.41 6.74 -5.88
N LEU A 27 7.16 7.13 -5.64
CA LEU A 27 6.68 8.49 -5.85
C LEU A 27 7.53 9.56 -5.13
N PRO A 28 7.76 9.49 -3.80
CA PRO A 28 8.54 10.50 -3.10
C PRO A 28 10.02 10.48 -3.50
N LEU A 29 10.57 9.33 -3.90
CA LEU A 29 11.93 9.24 -4.44
C LEU A 29 12.04 9.99 -5.78
N LEU A 30 11.07 9.80 -6.66
CA LEU A 30 11.01 10.50 -7.95
C LEU A 30 10.82 12.01 -7.73
N LEU A 31 9.98 12.40 -6.78
CA LEU A 31 9.78 13.81 -6.42
C LEU A 31 11.04 14.43 -5.82
N LEU A 32 11.77 13.71 -4.95
CA LEU A 32 13.08 14.13 -4.44
C LEU A 32 14.07 14.36 -5.58
N LEU A 33 14.20 13.38 -6.49
CA LEU A 33 15.10 13.47 -7.63
C LEU A 33 14.76 14.68 -8.51
N LEU A 34 13.47 14.89 -8.78
CA LEU A 34 13.00 16.04 -9.55
C LEU A 34 13.34 17.36 -8.85
N LEU A 35 13.08 17.48 -7.54
CA LEU A 35 13.41 18.67 -6.76
C LEU A 35 14.91 18.96 -6.77
N LEU A 36 15.75 17.94 -6.61
CA LEU A 36 17.20 18.07 -6.66
C LEU A 36 17.68 18.51 -8.06
N LEU A 37 17.12 17.94 -9.12
CA LEU A 37 17.41 18.34 -10.49
C LEU A 37 17.03 19.80 -10.75
N LEU A 38 15.84 20.22 -10.31
CA LEU A 38 15.37 21.60 -10.45
C LEU A 38 16.25 22.56 -9.66
N LEU A 39 16.64 22.21 -8.44
CA LEU A 39 17.55 23.00 -7.62
C LEU A 39 18.93 23.14 -8.30
N LEU A 40 19.49 22.04 -8.81
CA LEU A 40 20.76 22.05 -9.54
C LEU A 40 20.68 22.93 -10.78
N LEU A 41 19.62 22.81 -11.58
CA LEU A 41 19.38 23.63 -12.76
C LEU A 41 19.28 25.12 -12.38
N LEU A 42 18.53 25.44 -11.32
CA LEU A 42 18.39 26.82 -10.83
C LEU A 42 19.74 27.40 -10.43
N LEU A 43 20.55 26.64 -9.67
CA LEU A 43 21.89 27.04 -9.27
C LEU A 43 22.83 27.23 -10.47
N LEU A 44 22.77 26.34 -11.46
CA LEU A 44 23.53 26.46 -12.70
C LEU A 44 23.17 27.74 -13.47
N VAL A 45 21.88 28.05 -13.60
CA VAL A 45 21.39 29.27 -14.27
C VAL A 45 21.85 30.51 -13.51
N LEU A 46 21.74 30.52 -12.18
CA LEU A 46 22.23 31.62 -11.35
C LEU A 46 23.75 31.82 -11.52
N LEU A 47 24.53 30.74 -11.49
CA LEU A 47 25.98 30.79 -11.70
C LEU A 47 26.34 31.35 -13.07
N LEU A 48 25.67 30.88 -14.13
CA LEU A 48 25.89 31.36 -15.50
C LEU A 48 25.53 32.85 -15.64
N LEU A 49 24.46 33.28 -14.97
CA LEU A 49 24.04 34.68 -14.94
C LEU A 49 25.09 35.55 -14.26
N VAL A 50 25.62 35.12 -13.11
CA VAL A 50 26.71 35.82 -12.41
C VAL A 50 27.96 35.87 -13.28
N LEU A 51 28.33 34.75 -13.92
CA LEU A 51 29.49 34.68 -14.81
C LEU A 51 29.35 35.67 -15.98
N LEU A 52 28.16 35.75 -16.57
CA LEU A 52 27.86 36.67 -17.67
C LEU A 52 27.97 38.14 -17.23
N LEU A 53 27.54 38.46 -16.01
CA LEU A 53 27.69 39.81 -15.45
C LEU A 53 29.14 40.19 -15.14
N VAL A 54 29.99 39.22 -14.78
CA VAL A 54 31.38 39.47 -14.35
C VAL A 54 32.38 39.43 -15.51
N LEU A 55 32.23 38.50 -16.45
CA LEU A 55 33.25 38.24 -17.48
C LEU A 55 32.99 38.93 -18.83
N LEU A 56 31.77 39.35 -19.13
CA LEU A 56 31.46 40.00 -20.41
C LEU A 56 31.54 41.53 -20.32
N PRO A 57 31.88 42.21 -21.43
CA PRO A 57 31.70 43.66 -21.55
C PRO A 57 30.24 44.05 -21.24
N PRO A 58 29.98 45.32 -20.87
CA PRO A 58 28.66 45.75 -20.38
C PRO A 58 27.56 45.27 -21.34
N PRO A 59 26.61 44.45 -20.86
CA PRO A 59 25.62 43.83 -21.73
C PRO A 59 24.72 44.91 -22.34
N PRO A 60 24.21 44.70 -23.56
CA PRO A 60 23.26 45.62 -24.18
C PRO A 60 22.05 45.84 -23.26
N PRO A 61 21.44 47.04 -23.29
CA PRO A 61 20.38 47.43 -22.34
C PRO A 61 19.17 46.49 -22.37
N ARG A 62 18.89 45.84 -23.52
CA ARG A 62 17.83 44.83 -23.64
C ARG A 62 18.10 43.59 -22.78
N LEU A 63 19.35 43.12 -22.71
CA LEU A 63 19.74 41.99 -21.86
C LEU A 63 19.72 42.38 -20.39
N LEU A 64 20.13 43.61 -20.03
CA LEU A 64 20.01 44.12 -18.66
C LEU A 64 18.56 44.12 -18.15
N LEU A 65 17.61 44.55 -18.97
CA LEU A 65 16.18 44.52 -18.62
C LEU A 65 15.68 43.08 -18.41
N LEU A 66 16.07 42.15 -19.28
CA LEU A 66 15.72 40.73 -19.11
C LEU A 66 16.32 40.14 -17.82
N LEU A 67 17.58 40.47 -17.51
CA LEU A 67 18.24 40.04 -16.28
C LEU A 67 17.57 40.62 -15.03
N LEU A 68 17.19 41.90 -15.07
CA LEU A 68 16.48 42.57 -13.97
C LEU A 68 15.12 41.93 -13.71
N LEU A 69 14.44 41.42 -14.75
CA LEU A 69 13.17 40.71 -14.61
C LEU A 69 13.35 39.26 -14.13
N LEU A 70 14.36 38.55 -14.65
CA LEU A 70 14.58 37.14 -14.34
C LEU A 70 15.19 36.90 -12.96
N LEU A 71 16.14 37.74 -12.53
CA LEU A 71 16.82 37.60 -11.24
C LEU A 71 15.84 37.52 -10.04
N PRO A 72 14.88 38.43 -9.84
CA PRO A 72 13.94 38.33 -8.73
C PRO A 72 13.05 37.10 -8.81
N LEU A 73 12.69 36.63 -10.01
CA LEU A 73 11.94 35.38 -10.18
C LEU A 73 12.76 34.17 -9.73
N LEU A 74 14.03 34.09 -10.13
CA LEU A 74 14.95 33.01 -9.71
C LEU A 74 15.18 33.03 -8.20
N LEU A 75 15.36 34.22 -7.61
CA LEU A 75 15.52 34.40 -6.18
C LEU A 75 14.26 34.02 -5.39
N LEU A 76 13.07 34.19 -5.96
CA LEU A 76 11.81 33.75 -5.35
C LEU A 76 11.60 32.23 -5.47
N LEU A 77 12.06 31.61 -6.56
CA LEU A 77 11.97 30.16 -6.76
C LEU A 77 12.85 29.37 -5.79
N LEU A 78 14.04 29.88 -5.46
CA LEU A 78 14.98 29.20 -4.54
C LEU A 78 14.36 28.87 -3.16
N PRO A 79 13.82 29.84 -2.38
CA PRO A 79 13.22 29.54 -1.07
C PRO A 79 11.98 28.66 -1.20
N LEU A 80 11.23 28.75 -2.30
CA LEU A 80 10.11 27.86 -2.58
C LEU A 80 10.56 26.40 -2.76
N LEU A 81 11.61 26.15 -3.55
CA LEU A 81 12.18 24.81 -3.72
C LEU A 81 12.76 24.27 -2.41
N LEU A 82 13.43 25.12 -1.63
CA LEU A 82 13.94 24.73 -0.31
C LEU A 82 12.82 24.40 0.68
N LEU A 83 11.74 25.17 0.67
CA LEU A 83 10.54 24.89 1.48
C LEU A 83 9.94 23.54 1.08
N LEU A 84 9.79 23.27 -0.22
CA LEU A 84 9.28 21.98 -0.71
C LEU A 84 10.19 20.82 -0.30
N LEU A 85 11.51 21.00 -0.39
CA LEU A 85 12.49 20.01 0.07
C LEU A 85 12.38 19.75 1.58
N LEU A 86 12.13 20.79 2.38
CA LEU A 86 11.95 20.68 3.83
C LEU A 86 10.61 20.03 4.21
N LEU A 87 9.56 20.22 3.41
CA LEU A 87 8.26 19.57 3.60
C LEU A 87 8.26 18.10 3.17
N LEU A 88 9.17 17.70 2.29
CA LEU A 88 9.25 16.33 1.77
C LEU A 88 9.42 15.26 2.88
N PRO A 89 10.32 15.40 3.88
CA PRO A 89 10.38 14.49 5.02
C PRO A 89 9.05 14.32 5.77
N LEU A 90 8.27 15.40 5.91
CA LEU A 90 6.97 15.35 6.58
C LEU A 90 5.94 14.59 5.74
N LEU A 91 5.94 14.80 4.42
CA LEU A 91 5.14 14.02 3.49
C LEU A 91 5.53 12.53 3.53
N LEU A 92 6.82 12.22 3.56
CA LEU A 92 7.33 10.85 3.71
C LEU A 92 6.86 10.19 5.01
N LEU A 93 6.90 10.92 6.13
CA LEU A 93 6.41 10.44 7.41
C LEU A 93 4.90 10.15 7.37
N LEU A 94 4.12 11.03 6.74
CA LEU A 94 2.69 10.82 6.54
C LEU A 94 2.42 9.57 5.69
N LEU A 95 3.14 9.39 4.59
CA LEU A 95 3.03 8.20 3.74
C LEU A 95 3.38 6.92 4.51
N LEU A 96 4.42 6.96 5.33
CA LEU A 96 4.82 5.83 6.17
C LEU A 96 3.76 5.51 7.24
N LEU A 97 3.16 6.52 7.85
CA LEU A 97 2.03 6.33 8.78
C LEU A 97 0.84 5.67 8.06
N LEU A 98 0.50 6.16 6.87
CA LEU A 98 -0.58 5.59 6.05
C LEU A 98 -0.29 4.13 5.69
N LEU A 99 0.95 3.83 5.28
CA LEU A 99 1.41 2.48 4.99
C LEU A 99 1.26 1.56 6.20
N LEU A 100 1.67 2.03 7.39
CA LEU A 100 1.54 1.28 8.64
C LEU A 100 0.08 0.99 8.97
N LEU A 101 -0.80 1.98 8.82
CA LEU A 101 -2.23 1.83 9.03
C LEU A 101 -2.84 0.80 8.07
N LEU A 102 -2.46 0.86 6.79
CA LEU A 102 -2.91 -0.08 5.78
C LEU A 102 -2.45 -1.51 6.09
N LEU A 103 -1.21 -1.69 6.53
CA LEU A 103 -0.68 -2.98 6.95
C LEU A 103 -1.42 -3.52 8.17
N LEU A 104 -1.71 -2.67 9.16
CA LEU A 104 -2.49 -3.04 10.35
C LEU A 104 -3.90 -3.49 9.95
N LEU A 105 -4.56 -2.75 9.05
CA LEU A 105 -5.88 -3.09 8.54
C LEU A 105 -5.87 -4.43 7.81
N LEU A 106 -4.85 -4.69 6.98
CA LEU A 106 -4.69 -5.97 6.30
C LEU A 106 -4.50 -7.11 7.31
N LEU A 107 -3.66 -6.92 8.33
CA LEU A 107 -3.44 -7.91 9.38
C LEU A 107 -4.74 -8.22 10.12
N LEU A 108 -5.52 -7.20 10.46
CA LEU A 108 -6.82 -7.35 11.09
C LEU A 108 -7.80 -8.13 10.19
N LEU A 109 -7.84 -7.81 8.89
CA LEU A 109 -8.66 -8.51 7.91
C LEU A 109 -8.26 -9.99 7.81
N LEU A 110 -6.95 -10.27 7.77
CA LEU A 110 -6.42 -11.63 7.72
C LEU A 110 -6.78 -12.41 8.99
N LEU A 111 -6.66 -11.77 10.16
CA LEU A 111 -7.05 -12.37 11.43
C LEU A 111 -8.55 -12.69 11.46
N LEU A 112 -9.39 -11.76 11.01
CA LEU A 112 -10.83 -11.96 10.91
C LEU A 112 -11.16 -13.12 9.96
N LEU A 113 -10.49 -13.18 8.81
CA LEU A 113 -10.65 -14.26 7.85
C LEU A 113 -10.25 -15.62 8.44
N LEU A 114 -9.13 -15.67 9.16
CA LEU A 114 -8.67 -16.87 9.85
C LEU A 114 -9.69 -17.32 10.91
N LEU A 115 -10.21 -16.38 11.70
CA LEU A 115 -11.24 -16.65 12.70
C LEU A 115 -12.51 -17.21 12.05
N LEU A 116 -12.96 -16.63 10.93
CA LEU A 116 -14.10 -17.11 10.17
C LEU A 116 -13.88 -18.54 9.65
N LEU A 117 -12.68 -18.82 9.12
CA LEU A 117 -12.32 -20.15 8.65
C LEU A 117 -12.32 -21.17 9.80
N LEU A 118 -11.78 -20.80 10.96
CA LEU A 118 -11.80 -21.64 12.16
C LEU A 118 -13.23 -21.94 12.62
N LEU A 119 -14.09 -20.91 12.65
CA LEU A 119 -15.50 -21.07 13.00
C LEU A 119 -16.23 -22.02 12.02
N LEU A 120 -15.97 -21.87 10.73
CA LEU A 120 -16.53 -22.75 9.69
C LEU A 120 -16.07 -24.20 9.90
N LEU A 121 -14.79 -24.41 10.19
CA LEU A 121 -14.24 -25.73 10.47
C LEU A 121 -14.89 -26.36 11.72
N LEU A 122 -15.06 -25.58 12.79
CA LEU A 122 -15.73 -26.03 14.00
C LEU A 122 -17.18 -26.45 13.71
N LEU A 123 -17.90 -25.64 12.95
CA LEU A 123 -19.28 -25.95 12.55
C LEU A 123 -19.35 -27.24 11.71
N LEU A 124 -18.43 -27.43 10.78
CA LEU A 124 -18.33 -28.66 10.00
C LEU A 124 -18.03 -29.88 10.87
N LEU A 125 -17.14 -29.75 11.86
CA LEU A 125 -16.85 -30.81 12.82
C LEU A 125 -18.08 -31.18 13.64
N LEU A 126 -18.83 -30.18 14.13
CA LEU A 126 -20.08 -30.41 14.88
C LEU A 126 -21.13 -31.14 14.03
N LEU A 127 -21.30 -30.74 12.77
CA LEU A 127 -22.21 -31.43 11.84
C LEU A 127 -21.79 -32.88 11.60
N LEU A 128 -20.49 -33.14 11.44
CA LEU A 128 -19.96 -34.49 11.28
C LEU A 128 -20.22 -35.36 12.51
N LEU A 129 -19.98 -34.82 13.71
CA LEU A 129 -20.26 -35.50 14.97
C LEU A 129 -21.75 -35.82 15.11
N GLN A 130 -22.63 -34.88 14.76
CA GLN A 130 -24.07 -35.08 14.79
C GLN A 130 -24.51 -36.18 13.81
N LEU A 131 -23.95 -36.20 12.59
CA LEU A 131 -24.20 -37.27 11.62
C LEU A 131 -23.76 -38.64 12.14
N LEU A 132 -22.58 -38.71 12.78
CA LEU A 132 -22.08 -39.94 13.38
C LEU A 132 -23.00 -40.45 14.49
N LEU A 133 -23.48 -39.55 15.36
CA LEU A 133 -24.45 -39.90 16.41
C LEU A 133 -25.75 -40.44 15.82
N LEU A 134 -26.29 -39.81 14.77
CA LEU A 134 -27.50 -40.27 14.09
C LEU A 134 -27.29 -41.66 13.47
N LEU A 135 -26.13 -41.90 12.84
CA LEU A 135 -25.78 -43.21 12.30
C LEU A 135 -25.72 -44.28 13.40
N LEU A 136 -25.10 -43.96 14.54
CA LEU A 136 -24.99 -44.87 15.67
C LEU A 136 -26.36 -45.21 16.26
N LEU A 137 -27.24 -44.22 16.40
CA LEU A 137 -28.63 -44.45 16.82
C LEU A 137 -29.39 -45.35 15.83
N LEU A 138 -29.22 -45.13 14.53
CA LEU A 138 -29.83 -45.97 13.50
C LEU A 138 -29.34 -47.43 13.61
N LEU A 139 -28.04 -47.64 13.78
CA LEU A 139 -27.47 -48.98 13.97
C LEU A 139 -28.01 -49.67 15.22
N LEU A 140 -28.15 -48.95 16.32
CA LEU A 140 -28.74 -49.48 17.55
C LEU A 140 -30.20 -49.89 17.35
N LEU A 141 -31.00 -49.08 16.67
CA LEU A 141 -32.40 -49.40 16.36
C LEU A 141 -32.51 -50.65 15.48
N LEU A 142 -31.68 -50.76 14.44
CA LEU A 142 -31.66 -51.93 13.57
C LEU A 142 -31.23 -53.20 14.33
N HIS A 143 -30.22 -53.09 15.19
CA HIS A 143 -29.76 -54.20 16.01
C HIS A 143 -30.85 -54.68 16.98
N HIS A 144 -31.52 -53.75 17.65
CA HIS A 144 -32.61 -54.08 18.56
C HIS A 144 -33.77 -54.78 17.86
N HIS A 145 -34.16 -54.29 16.68
CA HIS A 145 -35.23 -54.91 15.89
C HIS A 145 -34.85 -56.32 15.40
N HIS A 146 -33.59 -56.53 15.03
CA HIS A 146 -33.10 -57.85 14.64
C HIS A 146 -33.13 -58.84 15.81
N HIS A 147 -32.70 -58.39 16.99
CA HIS A 147 -32.67 -59.24 18.18
C HIS A 147 -34.09 -59.65 18.62
N HIS A 148 -35.05 -58.72 18.57
CA HIS A 148 -36.43 -59.05 18.88
C HIS A 148 -37.04 -60.06 17.91
N HIS A 149 -36.75 -59.94 16.61
CA HIS A 149 -37.26 -60.92 15.64
C HIS A 149 -36.64 -62.31 15.79
N HIS A 150 -35.36 -62.41 16.14
CA HIS A 150 -34.73 -63.71 16.35
C HIS A 150 -35.21 -64.43 17.61
N HIS A 151 -35.67 -63.70 18.63
CA HIS A 151 -36.17 -64.30 19.87
C HIS A 151 -37.66 -64.68 19.83
N SER A 152 -38.39 -64.22 18.82
CA SER A 152 -39.81 -64.53 18.60
C SER A 152 -40.06 -65.76 17.72
N GLN A 153 -39.01 -66.51 17.38
CA GLN A 153 -39.06 -67.84 16.76
C GLN A 153 -38.54 -68.86 17.77
#